data_AF-A0A3S4HYH4-F1
#
_entry.id   AF-A0A3S4HYH4-F1
#
_cell.length_a   1.000
_cell.length_b   1.000
_cell.length_c   1.000
_cell.angle_alpha   90.00
_cell.angle_beta   90.00
_cell.angle_gamma   90.00
#
_symmetry.space_group_name_H-M   'P 1'
#
loop_
_entity.id
_entity.type
_entity.pdbx_description
1 polymer ?
#
loop_
_entity_poly.entity_id
_entity_poly.type
_entity_poly.pdbx_seq_one_letter_code
_entity_poly.pdbx_strand_id
1 'polypeptide(L)'
;MLKAALRLKDALVLRCSGMTMQHGQDEKGEWLKITYYDEDGADVSERFRLHTPAQRTAFEQLFIRPHTRTPGVPLRWITAADIVAQQELLRHPDFVVARMKGQYWQVREKVFDYEGRFRRAHELRG
;
A
#
# COMPACT_ATOMS: atom_id res chain seq x y z
N MET A 1 8.43 15.87 2.17
CA MET A 1 7.98 14.80 3.08
C MET A 1 9.02 13.69 3.28
N LEU A 2 9.50 13.01 2.23
CA LEU A 2 10.52 11.93 2.34
C LEU A 2 11.77 12.29 3.17
N LYS A 3 12.36 13.48 2.97
CA LYS A 3 13.52 13.96 3.76
C LYS A 3 13.24 14.05 5.27
N ALA A 4 12.00 14.34 5.66
CA ALA A 4 11.63 14.44 7.07
C ALA A 4 11.44 13.04 7.68
N ALA A 5 10.83 12.12 6.93
CA ALA A 5 10.71 10.72 7.34
C ALA A 5 12.08 10.07 7.56
N LEU A 6 13.05 10.30 6.67
CA LEU A 6 14.43 9.80 6.82
C LEU A 6 15.18 10.32 8.06
N ARG A 7 14.70 11.40 8.69
CA ARG A 7 15.33 12.00 9.88
C ARG A 7 14.78 11.44 11.20
N LEU A 8 13.69 10.69 11.16
CA LEU A 8 13.05 10.13 12.35
C LEU A 8 13.58 8.73 12.62
N LYS A 9 14.06 8.49 13.85
CA LYS A 9 14.59 7.17 14.27
C LYS A 9 13.56 6.04 14.17
N ASP A 10 12.28 6.36 14.32
CA ASP A 10 11.20 5.36 14.33
C ASP A 10 10.46 5.28 12.98
N ALA A 11 10.99 5.88 11.91
CA ALA A 11 10.36 5.86 10.60
C ALA A 11 11.12 4.93 9.64
N LEU A 12 10.36 4.09 8.95
CA LEU A 12 10.82 3.30 7.83
C LEU A 12 10.39 4.01 6.55
N VAL A 13 11.33 4.19 5.62
CA VAL A 13 11.05 4.63 4.26
C VAL A 13 11.43 3.48 3.34
N LEU A 14 10.41 2.79 2.83
CA LEU A 14 10.55 1.63 1.95
C LEU A 14 10.44 2.11 0.50
N ARG A 15 11.47 1.86 -0.31
CA ARG A 15 11.49 2.15 -1.75
C ARG A 15 10.79 1.00 -2.47
N CYS A 16 9.52 1.19 -2.76
CA CYS A 16 8.62 0.10 -3.11
C CYS A 16 8.84 -0.35 -4.56
N SER A 17 9.21 -1.61 -4.71
CA SER A 17 9.45 -2.30 -6.00
C SER A 17 8.27 -3.18 -6.42
N GLY A 18 7.38 -3.52 -5.48
CA GLY A 18 6.21 -4.33 -5.75
C GLY A 18 5.28 -4.43 -4.55
N MET A 19 4.09 -5.00 -4.80
CA MET A 19 3.15 -5.33 -3.75
C MET A 19 2.44 -6.66 -4.04
N THR A 20 2.04 -7.35 -2.98
CA THR A 20 1.19 -8.55 -3.06
C THR A 20 -0.01 -8.40 -2.15
N MET A 21 -1.12 -9.03 -2.52
CA MET A 21 -2.34 -9.02 -1.74
C MET A 21 -2.70 -10.43 -1.27
N GLN A 22 -3.20 -10.53 -0.05
CA GLN A 22 -3.76 -11.74 0.53
C GLN A 22 -5.10 -11.41 1.13
N HIS A 23 -6.10 -12.27 0.91
CA HIS A 23 -7.41 -12.10 1.49
C HIS A 23 -7.76 -13.25 2.42
N GLY A 24 -8.76 -13.01 3.27
CA GLY A 24 -9.33 -14.06 4.10
C GLY A 24 -10.53 -13.56 4.87
N GLN A 25 -11.02 -14.42 5.76
CA GLN A 25 -12.15 -14.13 6.62
C GLN A 25 -11.88 -14.68 8.01
N ASP A 26 -12.34 -13.96 9.03
CA ASP A 26 -12.37 -14.45 10.41
C ASP A 26 -13.68 -14.02 11.08
N GLU A 27 -13.82 -14.21 12.39
CA GLU A 27 -15.03 -13.85 13.16
C GLU A 27 -15.44 -12.37 13.00
N LYS A 28 -14.50 -11.48 12.67
CA LYS A 28 -14.75 -10.05 12.45
C LYS A 28 -15.02 -9.72 10.97
N GLY A 29 -15.25 -10.75 10.16
CA GLY A 29 -15.59 -10.65 8.75
C GLY A 29 -14.38 -10.63 7.81
N GLU A 30 -14.66 -10.30 6.56
CA GLU A 30 -13.69 -10.31 5.47
C GLU A 30 -12.58 -9.26 5.66
N TRP A 31 -11.38 -9.60 5.22
CA TRP A 31 -10.22 -8.73 5.26
C TRP A 31 -9.31 -8.91 4.05
N LEU A 32 -8.55 -7.86 3.77
CA LEU A 32 -7.50 -7.84 2.76
C LEU A 32 -6.22 -7.29 3.38
N LYS A 33 -5.12 -8.03 3.23
CA LYS A 33 -3.76 -7.62 3.62
C LYS A 33 -2.98 -7.27 2.36
N ILE A 34 -2.33 -6.11 2.36
CA ILE A 34 -1.42 -5.68 1.32
C ILE A 34 -0.02 -5.64 1.93
N THR A 35 0.94 -6.24 1.24
CA THR A 35 2.36 -6.23 1.64
C THR A 35 3.15 -5.57 0.53
N TYR A 36 3.94 -4.56 0.88
CA TYR A 36 4.83 -3.82 0.00
C TYR A 36 6.25 -4.28 0.24
N TYR A 37 7.02 -4.43 -0.82
CA TYR A 37 8.40 -4.91 -0.78
C TYR A 37 9.34 -3.89 -1.41
N ASP A 38 10.57 -3.82 -0.93
CA ASP A 38 11.67 -3.17 -1.66
C ASP A 38 12.51 -4.18 -2.45
N GLU A 39 13.60 -3.69 -3.04
CA GLU A 39 14.54 -4.50 -3.82
C GLU A 39 15.47 -5.36 -2.95
N ASP A 40 15.61 -5.00 -1.68
CA ASP A 40 16.53 -5.63 -0.73
C ASP A 40 15.82 -6.67 0.16
N GLY A 41 14.52 -6.91 -0.09
CA GLY A 41 13.69 -7.90 0.59
C GLY A 41 13.04 -7.41 1.88
N ALA A 42 13.12 -6.12 2.21
CA ALA A 42 12.36 -5.56 3.32
C ALA A 42 10.89 -5.43 2.94
N ASP A 43 10.00 -5.63 3.92
CA ASP A 43 8.57 -5.53 3.72
C ASP A 43 7.87 -4.68 4.78
N VAL A 44 6.72 -4.13 4.39
CA VAL A 44 5.75 -3.55 5.30
C VAL A 44 4.34 -3.90 4.83
N SER A 45 3.44 -4.18 5.76
CA SER A 45 2.06 -4.50 5.42
C SER A 45 1.03 -3.62 6.10
N GLU A 46 -0.11 -3.49 5.45
CA GLU A 46 -1.33 -2.92 6.01
C GLU A 46 -2.50 -3.86 5.77
N ARG A 47 -3.51 -3.81 6.64
CA ARG A 47 -4.69 -4.67 6.57
C ARG A 47 -5.96 -3.84 6.67
N PHE A 48 -6.88 -4.09 5.75
CA PHE A 48 -8.20 -3.50 5.72
C PHE A 48 -9.25 -4.56 6.07
N ARG A 49 -10.24 -4.14 6.86
CA ARG A 49 -11.49 -4.89 7.01
C ARG A 49 -12.42 -4.45 5.90
N LEU A 50 -13.22 -5.37 5.36
CA LEU A 50 -14.15 -5.10 4.25
C LEU A 50 -15.60 -5.51 4.59
N HIS A 51 -15.88 -5.73 5.88
CA HIS A 51 -17.16 -6.30 6.32
C HIS A 51 -18.28 -5.26 6.38
N THR A 52 -18.04 -4.08 6.95
CA THR A 52 -19.07 -3.05 7.11
C THR A 52 -19.01 -2.00 5.99
N PRO A 53 -20.13 -1.31 5.68
CA PRO A 53 -20.12 -0.25 4.66
C PRO A 53 -19.07 0.84 4.92
N ALA A 54 -18.92 1.28 6.18
CA ALA A 54 -17.92 2.28 6.55
C ALA A 54 -16.48 1.79 6.31
N GLN A 55 -16.21 0.51 6.57
CA GLN A 55 -14.91 -0.10 6.32
C GLN A 55 -14.62 -0.18 4.81
N ARG A 56 -15.62 -0.55 3.99
CA ARG A 56 -15.50 -0.58 2.53
C ARG A 56 -15.24 0.82 1.96
N THR A 57 -15.97 1.84 2.42
CA THR A 57 -15.74 3.24 2.04
C THR A 57 -14.33 3.71 2.42
N ALA A 58 -13.86 3.38 3.63
CA ALA A 58 -12.52 3.73 4.06
C ALA A 58 -11.45 3.04 3.19
N PHE A 59 -11.65 1.76 2.86
CA PHE A 59 -10.77 1.02 1.95
C PHE A 59 -10.73 1.65 0.55
N GLU A 60 -11.89 2.02 -0.01
CA GLU A 60 -11.93 2.69 -1.31
C GLU A 60 -11.16 4.01 -1.30
N GLN A 61 -11.33 4.81 -0.25
CA GLN A 61 -10.66 6.11 -0.12
C GLN A 61 -9.16 5.98 0.10
N LEU A 62 -8.74 5.09 1.00
CA LEU A 62 -7.35 4.98 1.47
C LEU A 62 -6.48 4.05 0.61
N PHE A 63 -7.11 3.15 -0.16
CA PHE A 63 -6.43 2.17 -0.98
C PHE A 63 -6.82 2.26 -2.45
N ILE A 64 -8.07 2.00 -2.83
CA ILE A 64 -8.44 1.90 -4.27
C ILE A 64 -8.17 3.19 -5.02
N ARG A 65 -8.59 4.34 -4.49
CA ARG A 65 -8.40 5.65 -5.16
C ARG A 65 -6.93 5.98 -5.43
N PRO A 66 -5.98 5.85 -4.49
CA PRO A 66 -4.57 6.10 -4.79
C PRO A 66 -3.90 5.00 -5.63
N HIS A 67 -4.37 3.74 -5.56
CA HIS A 67 -3.73 2.62 -6.24
C HIS A 67 -4.31 2.32 -7.63
N THR A 68 -5.45 2.89 -8.03
CA THR A 68 -5.97 2.65 -9.39
C THR A 68 -5.05 3.22 -10.46
N ARG A 69 -4.79 2.43 -11.51
CA ARG A 69 -4.11 2.89 -12.73
C ARG A 69 -5.02 3.71 -13.63
N THR A 70 -6.34 3.64 -13.42
CA THR A 70 -7.35 4.35 -14.21
C THR A 70 -8.17 5.28 -13.31
N PRO A 71 -7.63 6.46 -12.94
CA PRO A 71 -8.39 7.45 -12.18
C PRO A 71 -9.71 7.81 -12.87
N GLY A 72 -10.80 7.88 -12.11
CA GLY A 72 -12.14 8.18 -12.62
C GLY A 72 -12.95 6.99 -13.12
N VAL A 73 -12.32 5.81 -13.32
CA VAL A 73 -13.03 4.56 -13.61
C VAL A 73 -13.16 3.76 -12.31
N PRO A 74 -14.38 3.52 -11.78
CA PRO A 74 -14.56 2.75 -10.57
C PRO A 74 -14.13 1.29 -10.76
N LEU A 75 -13.26 0.80 -9.88
CA LEU A 75 -12.97 -0.63 -9.77
C LEU A 75 -14.19 -1.31 -9.14
N ARG A 76 -14.80 -2.26 -9.84
CA ARG A 76 -15.98 -2.98 -9.36
C ARG A 76 -15.52 -4.22 -8.59
N TRP A 77 -15.98 -4.35 -7.35
CA TRP A 77 -15.65 -5.48 -6.48
C TRP A 77 -16.76 -5.72 -5.46
N ILE A 78 -16.99 -6.99 -5.13
CA ILE A 78 -17.96 -7.41 -4.10
C ILE A 78 -17.23 -7.95 -2.88
N THR A 79 -16.17 -8.72 -3.12
CA THR A 79 -15.33 -9.43 -2.15
C THR A 79 -13.86 -9.04 -2.25
N ALA A 80 -13.07 -9.41 -1.24
CA ALA A 80 -11.62 -9.26 -1.26
C ALA A 80 -10.95 -10.05 -2.40
N ALA A 81 -11.51 -11.21 -2.76
CA ALA A 81 -11.01 -12.03 -3.86
C ALA A 81 -11.10 -11.30 -5.22
N ASP A 82 -12.18 -10.54 -5.44
CA ASP A 82 -12.35 -9.74 -6.67
C ASP A 82 -11.25 -8.68 -6.83
N ILE A 83 -10.77 -8.12 -5.71
CA ILE A 83 -9.70 -7.13 -5.70
C ILE A 83 -8.37 -7.79 -6.06
N VAL A 84 -8.08 -8.97 -5.48
CA VAL A 84 -6.86 -9.73 -5.79
C VAL A 84 -6.83 -10.16 -7.26
N ALA A 85 -7.97 -10.61 -7.80
CA ALA A 85 -8.10 -10.97 -9.21
C ALA A 85 -7.87 -9.78 -10.16
N GLN A 86 -8.11 -8.56 -9.69
CA GLN A 86 -7.93 -7.31 -10.43
C GLN A 86 -6.64 -6.56 -10.05
N GLN A 87 -5.67 -7.23 -9.42
CA GLN A 87 -4.43 -6.60 -8.95
C GLN A 87 -3.66 -5.89 -10.07
N GLU A 88 -3.76 -6.35 -11.32
CA GLU A 88 -3.09 -5.71 -12.46
C GLU A 88 -3.61 -4.29 -12.78
N LEU A 89 -4.86 -3.99 -12.41
CA LEU A 89 -5.45 -2.65 -12.52
C LEU A 89 -4.94 -1.69 -11.43
N LEU A 90 -4.20 -2.23 -10.46
CA LEU A 90 -3.65 -1.49 -9.35
C LEU A 90 -2.14 -1.28 -9.54
N ARG A 91 -1.63 -0.19 -9.00
CA ARG A 91 -0.20 0.15 -8.97
C ARG A 91 0.28 0.22 -7.53
N HIS A 92 1.51 -0.21 -7.30
CA HIS A 92 2.18 0.02 -6.02
C HIS A 92 2.68 1.48 -5.96
N PRO A 93 2.84 2.06 -4.76
CA PRO A 93 3.51 3.35 -4.60
C PRO A 93 5.00 3.27 -4.98
N ASP A 94 5.63 4.41 -5.21
CA ASP A 94 7.09 4.50 -5.34
C ASP A 94 7.79 4.39 -3.98
N PHE A 95 7.15 4.94 -2.94
CA PHE A 95 7.64 4.85 -1.56
C PHE A 95 6.50 4.59 -0.58
N VAL A 96 6.80 3.78 0.43
CA VAL A 96 5.94 3.60 1.60
C VAL A 96 6.67 4.13 2.82
N VAL A 97 6.02 5.04 3.55
CA VAL A 97 6.53 5.52 4.83
C VAL A 97 5.73 4.85 5.94
N ALA A 98 6.43 4.15 6.82
CA ALA A 98 5.87 3.51 7.99
C ALA A 98 6.51 4.04 9.27
N ARG A 99 5.82 3.89 10.39
CA ARG A 99 6.34 4.21 11.73
C ARG A 99 6.27 3.00 12.63
N MET A 100 7.27 2.82 13.48
CA MET A 100 7.22 1.78 14.51
C MET A 100 6.15 2.14 15.54
N LYS A 101 5.23 1.20 15.81
CA LYS A 101 4.20 1.31 16.85
C LYS A 101 4.23 0.04 17.69
N GLY A 102 4.89 0.09 18.84
CA GLY A 102 5.18 -1.11 19.63
C GLY A 102 6.18 -1.99 18.89
N GLN A 103 5.75 -3.19 18.49
CA GLN A 103 6.58 -4.16 17.77
C GLN A 103 6.28 -4.24 16.26
N TYR A 104 5.38 -3.39 15.75
CA TYR A 104 4.88 -3.49 14.38
C TYR A 104 5.10 -2.18 13.61
N TRP A 105 5.39 -2.30 12.31
CA TRP A 105 5.39 -1.17 11.39
C TRP A 105 3.95 -0.80 11.01
N GLN A 106 3.60 0.47 11.17
CA GLN A 106 2.33 1.02 10.71
C GLN A 106 2.57 1.92 9.49
N VAL A 107 1.99 1.58 8.34
CA VAL A 107 1.99 2.44 7.16
C VAL A 107 1.29 3.76 7.49
N ARG A 108 1.94 4.89 7.17
CA ARG A 108 1.44 6.25 7.41
C ARG A 108 1.21 7.01 6.11
N GLU A 109 2.10 6.83 5.15
CA GLU A 109 2.07 7.56 3.89
C GLU A 109 2.50 6.65 2.75
N LYS A 110 1.90 6.86 1.58
CA LYS A 110 2.21 6.17 0.33
C LYS A 110 2.42 7.24 -0.72
N VAL A 111 3.61 7.27 -1.32
CA VAL A 111 3.99 8.27 -2.31
C VAL A 111 3.91 7.63 -3.67
N PHE A 112 3.11 8.22 -4.57
CA PHE A 112 2.98 7.82 -5.96
C PHE A 112 3.53 8.92 -6.86
N ASP A 113 3.86 8.56 -8.09
CA ASP A 113 4.30 9.50 -9.14
C ASP A 113 5.46 10.39 -8.64
N TYR A 114 6.42 9.80 -7.91
CA TYR A 114 7.51 10.54 -7.31
C TYR A 114 8.49 11.03 -8.39
N GLU A 115 8.51 12.34 -8.63
CA GLU A 115 9.49 13.02 -9.44
C GLU A 115 10.43 13.84 -8.54
N GLY A 116 11.59 13.28 -8.21
CA GLY A 116 12.55 13.99 -7.37
C GLY A 116 13.93 13.36 -7.31
N ARG A 117 14.75 13.81 -6.36
CA ARG A 117 16.18 13.45 -6.30
C ARG A 117 16.45 12.05 -5.74
N PHE A 118 15.47 11.44 -5.08
CA PHE A 118 15.59 10.07 -4.58
C PHE A 118 15.27 9.07 -5.70
N ARG A 119 16.08 8.02 -5.81
CA ARG A 119 15.93 7.00 -6.85
C ARG A 119 14.66 6.18 -6.59
N ARG A 120 13.86 5.91 -7.62
CA ARG A 120 12.77 4.91 -7.56
C ARG A 120 13.33 3.49 -7.62
N ALA A 121 12.50 2.46 -7.40
CA ALA A 121 12.97 1.07 -7.54
C ALA A 121 13.50 0.82 -8.97
N HIS A 122 12.65 1.04 -9.97
CA HIS A 122 12.94 0.77 -11.38
C HIS A 122 13.97 1.69 -12.08
N GLU A 123 14.57 2.66 -11.38
CA GLU A 123 15.54 3.59 -12.00
C GLU A 123 16.97 3.02 -11.90
N LEU A 124 17.45 2.42 -13.00
CA LEU A 124 18.88 2.17 -13.21
C LEU A 124 19.59 3.51 -13.40
N ARG A 125 20.62 3.81 -12.59
CA ARG A 125 21.54 4.91 -12.92
C ARG A 125 22.51 4.42 -13.99
N GLY A 126 22.62 5.17 -15.09
CA GLY A 126 23.88 5.28 -15.82
C GLY A 126 24.92 6.03 -14.99
#